data_AF-A0AAW1JFV8-F1
#
_entry.id   AF-A0AAW1JFV8-F1
#
_cell.length_a   1.000
_cell.length_b   1.000
_cell.length_c   1.000
_cell.angle_alpha   90.00
_cell.angle_beta   90.00
_cell.angle_gamma   90.00
#
_symmetry.space_group_name_H-M   'P 1'
#
loop_
_entity.id
_entity.type
_entity.pdbx_description
1 polymer ?
#
loop_
_entity_poly.entity_id
_entity_poly.type
_entity_poly.pdbx_seq_one_letter_code
_entity_poly.pdbx_strand_id
1 'polypeptide(L)' 'MTQRIQGKRESLNSYFHEKVRMCEELKFSFCELKREILIGVWSRTLCEAMMAKQHFTTDHLLHDMHSLSTLYT' A
#
# COMPACT_ATOMS: atom_id res chain seq x y z
N MET A 1 -7.90 7.56 14.82
CA MET A 1 -6.80 7.61 13.84
C MET A 1 -7.27 8.37 12.63
N THR A 2 -6.49 9.34 12.15
CA THR A 2 -6.69 9.92 10.83
C THR A 2 -6.46 8.81 9.80
N GLN A 3 -7.50 8.44 9.04
CA GLN A 3 -7.35 7.43 7.98
C GLN A 3 -6.41 7.99 6.92
N ARG A 4 -5.15 7.57 6.94
CA ARG A 4 -4.20 7.92 5.88
C ARG A 4 -4.59 7.18 4.60
N ILE A 5 -5.11 7.94 3.64
CA ILE A 5 -5.56 7.50 2.31
C ILE A 5 -4.72 8.25 1.27
N GLN A 6 -4.38 7.60 0.17
CA GLN A 6 -3.64 8.16 -0.95
C GLN A 6 -4.47 9.24 -1.65
N GLY A 7 -3.89 10.42 -1.86
CA GLY A 7 -4.50 11.47 -2.67
C GLY A 7 -4.50 11.13 -4.16
N LYS A 8 -5.50 11.61 -4.93
CA LYS A 8 -5.62 11.36 -6.38
C LYS A 8 -4.37 11.73 -7.21
N ARG A 9 -3.61 12.74 -6.77
CA ARG A 9 -2.37 13.21 -7.42
C ARG A 9 -1.11 12.85 -6.63
N GLU A 10 -1.28 12.10 -5.55
CA GLU A 10 -0.19 11.70 -4.70
C GLU A 10 0.55 10.51 -5.30
N SER A 11 1.88 10.58 -5.33
CA SER A 11 2.68 9.45 -5.77
C SER A 11 2.49 8.25 -4.84
N LEU A 12 2.50 7.06 -5.43
CA LEU A 12 2.36 5.83 -4.67
C LEU A 12 3.47 5.69 -3.61
N ASN A 13 4.70 6.08 -3.93
CA ASN A 13 5.83 6.05 -2.99
C ASN A 13 5.60 6.94 -1.76
N SER A 14 5.16 8.18 -1.97
CA SER A 14 4.94 9.12 -0.87
C SER A 14 3.90 8.56 0.10
N TYR A 15 2.77 8.11 -0.45
CA TYR A 15 1.72 7.48 0.33
C TYR A 15 2.21 6.22 1.06
N PHE A 16 2.88 5.34 0.34
CA PHE A 16 3.31 4.04 0.86
C PHE A 16 4.26 4.19 2.04
N HIS A 17 5.33 4.97 1.89
CA HIS A 17 6.32 5.12 2.96
C HIS A 17 5.74 5.81 4.20
N GLU A 18 4.87 6.80 4.02
CA GLU A 18 4.21 7.46 5.15
C GLU A 18 3.25 6.50 5.87
N LYS A 19 2.46 5.73 5.12
CA LYS A 19 1.53 4.74 5.68
C LYS A 19 2.27 3.59 6.38
N VAL A 20 3.36 3.08 5.80
CA VAL A 20 4.24 2.08 6.43
C VAL A 20 4.74 2.60 7.76
N ARG A 21 5.33 3.81 7.78
CA ARG A 21 5.86 4.41 9.01
C ARG A 21 4.79 4.52 10.11
N MET A 22 3.57 4.96 9.75
CA MET A 22 2.46 5.02 10.72
C MET A 22 2.09 3.63 11.26
N CYS A 23 2.05 2.61 10.42
CA CYS A 23 1.74 1.24 10.84
C CYS A 23 2.86 0.63 11.70
N GLU A 24 4.12 0.96 11.42
CA GLU A 24 5.28 0.54 12.24
C GLU A 24 5.27 1.18 13.63
N GLU A 25 4.94 2.46 13.73
CA GLU A 25 4.75 3.16 15.01
C GLU A 25 3.65 2.50 15.87
N LEU A 26 2.66 1.88 15.23
CA LEU A 26 1.58 1.13 15.86
C LEU A 26 1.90 -0.36 16.08
N LYS A 27 3.11 -0.80 15.71
CA LYS A 27 3.58 -2.19 15.83
C LYS A 27 2.67 -3.21 15.14
N PHE A 28 2.08 -2.84 14.00
CA PHE A 28 1.28 -3.76 13.20
C PHE A 28 2.14 -4.89 12.64
N SER A 29 1.58 -6.10 12.60
CA SER A 29 2.15 -7.19 11.82
C SER A 29 2.17 -6.83 10.33
N PHE A 30 3.01 -7.51 9.55
CA PHE A 30 3.05 -7.30 8.11
C PHE A 30 1.67 -7.51 7.45
N CYS A 31 0.90 -8.50 7.91
CA CYS A 31 -0.46 -8.75 7.40
C CYS A 31 -1.42 -7.57 7.65
N GLU A 32 -1.34 -6.96 8.84
CA GLU A 32 -2.16 -5.78 9.19
C GLU A 32 -1.70 -4.55 8.42
N LEU A 33 -0.38 -4.30 8.37
CA LEU A 33 0.22 -3.23 7.60
C LEU A 33 -0.16 -3.33 6.11
N LYS A 34 -0.05 -4.51 5.50
CA LYS A 34 -0.46 -4.75 4.12
C LYS A 34 -1.92 -4.39 3.92
N ARG A 35 -2.81 -4.85 4.80
CA ARG A 35 -4.25 -4.55 4.72
C ARG A 35 -4.49 -3.03 4.78
N GLU A 36 -3.85 -2.35 5.72
CA GLU A 36 -4.00 -0.90 5.90
C GLU A 36 -3.52 -0.08 4.70
N ILE A 37 -2.39 -0.46 4.10
CA ILE A 37 -1.87 0.17 2.89
C ILE A 37 -2.83 -0.04 1.72
N LEU A 38 -3.34 -1.25 1.54
CA LEU A 38 -4.19 -1.56 0.40
C LEU A 38 -5.57 -0.90 0.51
N ILE A 39 -6.16 -0.83 1.71
CA ILE A 39 -7.46 -0.16 1.90
C ILE A 39 -7.34 1.35 1.65
N GLY A 40 -6.19 1.96 1.96
CA GLY A 40 -5.99 3.39 1.76
C GLY A 40 -5.42 3.78 0.39
N VAL A 41 -5.12 2.83 -0.51
CA VAL A 41 -4.61 3.17 -1.84
C VAL A 41 -5.71 3.73 -2.73
N TRP A 42 -5.39 4.69 -3.61
CA TRP A 42 -6.38 5.36 -4.46
C TRP A 42 -6.95 4.41 -5.54
N SER A 43 -6.11 3.54 -6.09
CA SER A 43 -6.49 2.62 -7.15
C SER A 43 -7.17 1.37 -6.60
N ARG A 44 -8.48 1.23 -6.85
CA ARG A 44 -9.25 0.04 -6.48
C ARG A 44 -8.69 -1.23 -7.13
N THR A 45 -8.28 -1.16 -8.40
CA THR A 45 -7.65 -2.28 -9.11
C THR A 45 -6.36 -2.72 -8.43
N LEU A 46 -5.54 -1.76 -7.97
CA LEU A 46 -4.31 -2.05 -7.23
C LEU A 46 -4.61 -2.69 -5.89
N CYS A 47 -5.62 -2.19 -5.15
CA CYS A 47 -6.09 -2.79 -3.91
C CYS A 47 -6.50 -4.26 -4.10
N GLU A 48 -7.39 -4.53 -5.05
CA GLU A 48 -7.94 -5.87 -5.30
C GLU A 48 -6.85 -6.87 -5.76
N ALA A 49 -5.99 -6.46 -6.68
CA ALA A 49 -4.91 -7.31 -7.18
C ALA A 49 -3.88 -7.65 -6.10
N MET A 50 -3.49 -6.67 -5.28
CA MET A 50 -2.49 -6.87 -4.22
C MET A 50 -3.07 -7.59 -3.00
N MET A 51 -4.38 -7.47 -2.75
CA MET A 51 -5.08 -8.25 -1.71
C MET A 51 -4.95 -9.75 -2.00
N ALA A 52 -5.17 -10.15 -3.25
CA ALA A 52 -5.12 -11.55 -3.69
C ALA A 52 -3.70 -12.16 -3.69
N LYS A 53 -2.66 -11.34 -3.84
CA LYS A 53 -1.27 -11.80 -3.94
C LYS A 53 -0.60 -11.96 -2.56
N GLN A 54 0.16 -13.04 -2.34
CA GLN A 54 0.97 -13.15 -1.12
C GLN A 54 2.22 -12.28 -1.20
N HIS A 55 2.52 -11.63 -0.08
CA HIS A 55 3.76 -10.87 0.11
C HIS A 55 4.29 -11.19 1.51
N PHE A 56 5.60 -11.02 1.70
CA PHE A 56 6.26 -11.29 2.98
C PHE A 56 6.98 -10.07 3.54
N THR A 57 7.23 -9.05 2.70
CA THR A 57 7.94 -7.83 3.06
C THR A 57 7.29 -6.62 2.41
N THR A 58 7.53 -5.45 2.99
CA THR A 58 7.11 -4.15 2.44
C THR A 58 7.76 -3.88 1.09
N ASP A 59 9.01 -4.29 0.89
CA ASP A 59 9.70 -4.14 -0.40
C ASP A 59 9.06 -4.99 -1.51
N HIS A 60 8.70 -6.25 -1.23
CA HIS A 60 8.00 -7.09 -2.20
C HIS A 60 6.64 -6.48 -2.57
N LEU A 61 5.90 -5.99 -1.57
CA LEU A 61 4.62 -5.32 -1.79
C LEU A 61 4.79 -4.07 -2.65
N LEU A 62 5.74 -3.20 -2.33
CA LEU A 62 5.98 -1.96 -3.08
C LEU A 62 6.39 -2.24 -4.53
N HIS A 63 7.29 -3.21 -4.74
CA HIS A 63 7.73 -3.62 -6.07
C HIS A 63 6.56 -4.09 -6.96
N ASP A 64 5.70 -4.95 -6.41
CA ASP A 64 4.52 -5.44 -7.13
C ASP A 64 3.48 -4.35 -7.39
N MET A 65 3.29 -3.44 -6.43
CA MET A 65 2.39 -2.31 -6.61
C MET A 65 2.86 -1.38 -7.75
N HIS A 66 4.17 -1.10 -7.85
CA HIS A 66 4.75 -0.35 -8.97
C HIS A 66 4.58 -1.07 -10.30
N SER A 67 4.93 -2.35 -10.32
CA SER A 67 4.82 -3.19 -11.51
C SER A 67 3.39 -3.20 -12.06
N LEU A 68 2.39 -3.23 -11.17
CA LEU A 68 1.00 -3.15 -11.61
C LEU A 68 0.58 -1.73 -12.00
N SER A 69 1.02 -0.70 -11.25
CA SER A 69 0.64 0.68 -11.55
C SER A 69 1.08 1.13 -12.96
N THR A 70 2.25 0.67 -13.41
CA THR A 70 2.81 1.00 -14.72
C THR A 70 2.10 0.29 -15.88
N LEU A 71 1.44 -0.85 -15.63
CA LEU A 71 0.65 -1.58 -16.64
C LEU A 71 -0.70 -0.92 -16.95
N TYR A 72 -1.18 -0.02 -16.08
CA TYR A 72 -2.47 0.66 -16.22
C TYR A 72 -2.34 2.19 -16.36
N THR A 73 -1.15 2.68 -16.73
CA THR A 73 -0.92 4.10 -17.09
C THR A 73 -0.90 4.28 -18.60
#